data_AF-A0A094HIZ5-F1
#
_entry.id   AF-A0A094HIZ5-F1
#
_cell.length_a   1.000
_cell.length_b   1.000
_cell.length_c   1.000
_cell.angle_alpha   90.00
_cell.angle_beta   90.00
_cell.angle_gamma   90.00
#
_symmetry.space_group_name_H-M   'P 1'
#
loop_
_entity.id
_entity.type
_entity.pdbx_description
1 polymer ?
#
loop_
_entity_poly.entity_id
_entity_poly.type
_entity_poly.pdbx_seq_one_letter_code
_entity_poly.pdbx_strand_id
1 'polypeptide(L)'
;MDPLSVTASVITIVQLTGIIIGYLNDIKDASTDRKQCALEISNVSNLLVTLIYRLDEASSNGGWYTEVESLAAAGGPIDQYRSALERLRSKFTSTASSGLKKIGSELTWKFCKEEVTNILTRIERLKPLTQTLCCN
;
A
#
# COMPACT_ATOMS: atom_id res chain seq x y z
N MET A 1 19.00 5.85 2.68
CA MET A 1 18.14 6.07 3.86
C MET A 1 18.62 5.14 4.95
N ASP A 2 18.58 5.54 6.22
CA ASP A 2 18.85 4.60 7.31
C ASP A 2 17.65 3.65 7.53
N PRO A 3 17.86 2.48 8.16
CA PRO A 3 16.82 1.47 8.31
C PRO A 3 15.57 1.96 9.03
N LEU A 4 15.73 2.87 10.00
CA LEU A 4 14.60 3.42 10.75
C LEU A 4 13.76 4.35 9.87
N SER A 5 14.40 5.14 9.01
CA SER A 5 13.71 5.99 8.03
C SER A 5 12.86 5.19 7.05
N VAL A 6 13.38 4.06 6.55
CA VAL A 6 12.63 3.14 5.68
C VAL A 6 11.43 2.55 6.43
N THR A 7 11.65 2.00 7.63
CA THR A 7 10.59 1.44 8.46
C THR A 7 9.49 2.45 8.76
N ALA A 8 9.85 3.68 9.15
CA ALA A 8 8.89 4.75 9.42
C ALA A 8 8.06 5.13 8.19
N SER A 9 8.68 5.15 7.01
CA SER A 9 7.98 5.38 5.74
C SER A 9 6.95 4.28 5.46
N VAL A 10 7.33 3.01 5.64
CA VAL A 10 6.41 1.88 5.44
C VAL A 10 5.25 1.90 6.45
N ILE A 11 5.53 2.20 7.73
CA ILE A 11 4.50 2.35 8.77
C ILE A 11 3.50 3.45 8.39
N THR A 12 3.99 4.60 7.93
CA THR A 12 3.13 5.73 7.52
C THR A 12 2.16 5.29 6.41
N ILE A 13 2.63 4.46 5.49
CA ILE A 13 1.80 3.94 4.39
C ILE A 13 0.76 2.95 4.89
N VAL A 14 1.12 2.06 5.82
CA VAL A 14 0.17 1.14 6.50
C VAL A 14 -0.90 1.92 7.30
N GLN A 15 -0.55 3.07 7.87
CA GLN A 15 -1.55 3.93 8.51
C GLN A 15 -2.50 4.56 7.47
N LEU A 16 -1.96 5.02 6.33
CA LEU A 16 -2.74 5.59 5.25
C LEU A 16 -3.70 4.57 4.62
N THR A 17 -3.30 3.30 4.47
CA THR A 17 -4.18 2.22 4.00
C THR A 17 -5.35 2.02 4.96
N GLY A 18 -5.10 2.02 6.27
CA GLY A 18 -6.15 1.90 7.29
C GLY A 18 -7.21 3.00 7.19
N ILE A 19 -6.79 4.25 6.97
CA ILE A 19 -7.69 5.39 6.77
C ILE A 19 -8.58 5.16 5.53
N ILE A 20 -7.98 4.74 4.41
CA ILE A 20 -8.70 4.50 3.15
C ILE A 20 -9.68 3.34 3.26
N ILE A 21 -9.30 2.25 3.92
CA ILE A 21 -10.20 1.12 4.18
C ILE A 21 -11.37 1.58 5.06
N GLY A 22 -11.11 2.41 6.07
CA GLY A 22 -12.16 3.03 6.88
C GLY A 22 -13.17 3.81 6.03
N TYR A 23 -12.69 4.65 5.11
CA TYR A 23 -13.57 5.37 4.17
C TYR A 23 -14.36 4.44 3.26
N LEU A 24 -13.73 3.38 2.73
CA LEU A 24 -14.42 2.41 1.87
C LEU A 24 -15.53 1.66 2.61
N ASN A 25 -15.36 1.42 3.91
CA ASN A 25 -16.29 0.68 4.76
C ASN A 25 -17.42 1.55 5.34
N ASP A 26 -17.20 2.85 5.56
CA ASP A 26 -18.21 3.77 6.12
C ASP A 26 -19.37 4.04 5.14
N ILE A 27 -19.16 3.81 3.84
CA ILE A 27 -20.17 4.03 2.81
C ILE A 27 -21.23 2.91 2.83
N LYS A 28 -22.45 3.25 3.23
CA LYS A 28 -23.63 2.35 3.13
C LYS A 28 -23.87 1.89 1.68
N ASP A 29 -24.30 0.63 1.52
CA ASP A 29 -24.51 -0.04 0.23
C ASP A 29 -23.25 -0.07 -0.65
N ALA A 30 -22.12 -0.49 -0.07
CA ALA A 30 -20.87 -0.65 -0.80
C ALA A 30 -21.01 -1.69 -1.94
N SER A 31 -20.89 -1.21 -3.17
CA SER A 31 -20.78 -2.03 -4.39
C SER A 31 -19.68 -3.09 -4.25
N THR A 32 -19.84 -4.25 -4.88
CA THR A 32 -18.84 -5.34 -4.94
C THR A 32 -17.43 -4.82 -5.25
N ASP A 33 -17.32 -3.88 -6.19
CA ASP A 33 -16.07 -3.25 -6.60
C ASP A 33 -15.33 -2.53 -5.46
N ARG A 34 -16.06 -1.92 -4.51
CA ARG A 34 -15.47 -1.24 -3.35
C ARG A 34 -14.96 -2.24 -2.32
N LYS A 35 -15.71 -3.31 -2.09
CA LYS A 35 -15.28 -4.42 -1.22
C LYS A 35 -14.01 -5.07 -1.76
N GLN A 36 -13.95 -5.26 -3.09
CA GLN A 36 -12.74 -5.76 -3.73
C GLN A 36 -11.58 -4.77 -3.59
N CYS A 37 -11.79 -3.46 -3.80
CA CYS A 37 -10.74 -2.47 -3.58
C CYS A 37 -10.20 -2.50 -2.14
N ALA A 38 -11.08 -2.58 -1.14
CA ALA A 38 -10.66 -2.71 0.26
C ALA A 38 -9.84 -3.99 0.50
N LEU A 39 -10.22 -5.12 -0.13
CA LEU A 39 -9.50 -6.38 -0.05
C LEU A 39 -8.10 -6.28 -0.65
N GLU A 40 -7.96 -5.72 -1.85
CA GLU A 40 -6.67 -5.57 -2.52
C GLU A 40 -5.72 -4.65 -1.73
N ILE A 41 -6.23 -3.52 -1.23
CA ILE A 41 -5.48 -2.60 -0.37
C ILE A 41 -5.06 -3.29 0.94
N SER A 42 -5.93 -4.12 1.51
CA SER A 42 -5.62 -4.91 2.72
C SER A 42 -4.52 -5.95 2.45
N ASN A 43 -4.55 -6.61 1.30
CA ASN A 43 -3.51 -7.57 0.91
C ASN A 43 -2.13 -6.90 0.82
N VAL A 44 -2.04 -5.75 0.15
CA VAL A 44 -0.79 -4.98 0.10
C VAL A 44 -0.37 -4.55 1.51
N SER A 45 -1.31 -4.06 2.32
CA SER A 45 -1.03 -3.63 3.70
C SER A 45 -0.44 -4.77 4.54
N ASN A 46 -0.94 -6.00 4.39
CA ASN A 46 -0.41 -7.17 5.09
C ASN A 46 1.02 -7.51 4.66
N LEU A 47 1.33 -7.36 3.37
CA LEU A 47 2.70 -7.52 2.86
C LEU A 47 3.65 -6.46 3.43
N LEU A 48 3.19 -5.21 3.54
CA LEU A 48 3.97 -4.12 4.14
C LEU A 48 4.20 -4.32 5.64
N VAL A 49 3.19 -4.81 6.38
CA VAL A 49 3.35 -5.21 7.78
C VAL A 49 4.40 -6.32 7.91
N THR A 50 4.36 -7.32 7.03
CA THR A 50 5.39 -8.38 6.99
C THR A 50 6.78 -7.80 6.72
N LEU A 51 6.89 -6.80 5.85
CA LEU A 51 8.15 -6.11 5.57
C LEU A 51 8.67 -5.33 6.79
N ILE A 52 7.79 -4.68 7.57
CA ILE A 52 8.16 -3.97 8.80
C ILE A 52 8.79 -4.93 9.82
N TYR A 53 8.16 -6.08 10.08
CA TYR A 53 8.72 -7.08 11.00
C TYR A 53 10.11 -7.54 10.58
N ARG A 54 10.31 -7.75 9.28
CA ARG A 54 11.61 -8.16 8.73
C ARG A 54 12.67 -7.07 8.83
N LEU A 55 12.28 -5.80 8.70
CA LEU A 55 13.18 -4.67 8.90
C LEU A 55 13.58 -4.51 10.37
N ASP A 56 12.72 -4.89 11.30
CA ASP A 56 13.00 -4.92 12.75
C ASP A 56 13.96 -6.06 13.11
N GLU A 57 13.78 -7.24 12.52
CA GLU A 57 14.60 -8.43 12.79
C GLU A 57 15.96 -8.43 12.05
N ALA A 58 16.06 -7.76 10.90
CA ALA A 58 17.26 -7.83 10.05
C ALA A 58 18.34 -6.82 10.46
N SER A 59 19.59 -7.28 10.57
CA SER A 59 20.74 -6.38 10.60
C SER A 59 20.90 -5.64 9.26
N SER A 60 21.22 -4.35 9.30
CA SER A 60 21.30 -3.45 8.13
C SER A 60 22.42 -3.78 7.13
N ASN A 61 23.12 -4.89 7.29
CA ASN A 61 24.42 -5.16 6.67
C ASN A 61 24.38 -6.22 5.55
N GLY A 62 23.21 -6.49 4.96
CA GLY A 62 23.04 -7.50 3.91
C GLY A 62 22.44 -6.92 2.61
N GLY A 63 22.70 -7.59 1.47
CA GLY A 63 22.16 -7.21 0.16
C GLY A 63 20.65 -6.99 0.18
N TRP A 64 19.91 -7.86 0.88
CA TRP A 64 18.47 -7.68 1.15
C TRP A 64 18.05 -6.25 1.56
N TYR A 65 18.83 -5.57 2.40
CA TYR A 65 18.50 -4.21 2.84
C TYR A 65 18.60 -3.19 1.69
N THR A 66 19.59 -3.31 0.81
CA THR A 66 19.71 -2.48 -0.40
C THR A 66 18.52 -2.68 -1.34
N GLU A 67 18.03 -3.92 -1.47
CA GLU A 67 16.85 -4.24 -2.24
C GLU A 67 15.62 -3.56 -1.64
N VAL A 68 15.49 -3.56 -0.31
CA VAL A 68 14.39 -2.88 0.40
C VAL A 68 14.50 -1.35 0.28
N GLU A 69 15.70 -0.77 0.35
CA GLU A 69 15.91 0.66 0.09
C GLU A 69 15.44 1.06 -1.31
N SER A 70 15.71 0.23 -2.32
CA SER A 70 15.22 0.45 -3.70
C SER A 70 13.69 0.50 -3.79
N LEU A 71 12.99 -0.19 -2.87
CA LEU A 71 11.52 -0.15 -2.82
C LEU A 71 10.99 1.16 -2.30
N ALA A 72 11.65 1.66 -1.24
CA ALA A 72 11.30 2.88 -0.54
C ALA A 72 11.89 4.13 -1.19
N ALA A 73 12.80 3.97 -2.15
CA ALA A 73 13.38 5.07 -2.91
C ALA A 73 12.29 5.91 -3.60
N ALA A 74 12.62 7.18 -3.88
CA ALA A 74 11.74 8.07 -4.62
C ALA A 74 11.39 7.45 -6.00
N GLY A 75 10.09 7.39 -6.32
CA GLY A 75 9.59 6.70 -7.50
C GLY A 75 9.64 5.17 -7.43
N GLY A 76 10.10 4.59 -6.31
CA GLY A 76 10.10 3.16 -6.03
C GLY A 76 8.69 2.61 -5.76
N PRO A 77 8.51 1.29 -5.76
CA PRO A 77 7.22 0.62 -5.50
C PRO A 77 6.44 1.13 -4.28
N ILE A 78 7.11 1.38 -3.16
CA ILE A 78 6.47 1.84 -1.91
C ILE A 78 6.03 3.30 -2.05
N ASP A 79 6.84 4.13 -2.70
CA ASP A 79 6.52 5.52 -2.99
C ASP A 79 5.35 5.67 -3.99
N GLN A 80 5.31 4.80 -5.00
CA GLN A 80 4.18 4.70 -5.93
C GLN A 80 2.89 4.32 -5.20
N TYR A 81 2.96 3.39 -4.23
CA TYR A 81 1.80 3.03 -3.43
C TYR A 81 1.28 4.16 -2.57
N ARG A 82 2.19 4.85 -1.87
CA ARG A 82 1.85 6.06 -1.13
C ARG A 82 1.14 7.07 -2.03
N SER A 83 1.69 7.33 -3.22
CA SER A 83 1.11 8.26 -4.19
C SER A 83 -0.26 7.82 -4.69
N ALA A 84 -0.46 6.53 -4.97
CA ALA A 84 -1.75 5.96 -5.37
C ALA A 84 -2.80 6.10 -4.27
N LEU A 85 -2.43 5.81 -3.02
CA LEU A 85 -3.29 5.97 -1.85
C LEU A 85 -3.65 7.44 -1.61
N GLU A 86 -2.69 8.38 -1.73
CA GLU A 86 -2.95 9.82 -1.61
C GLU A 86 -3.91 10.32 -2.70
N ARG A 87 -3.74 9.86 -3.95
CA ARG A 87 -4.69 10.15 -5.04
C ARG A 87 -6.07 9.62 -4.70
N LEU A 88 -6.18 8.38 -4.22
CA LEU A 88 -7.44 7.76 -3.82
C LEU A 88 -8.10 8.54 -2.65
N ARG A 89 -7.32 8.92 -1.64
CA ARG A 89 -7.77 9.76 -0.51
C ARG A 89 -8.27 11.12 -0.98
N SER A 90 -7.53 11.80 -1.86
CA SER A 90 -7.92 13.10 -2.41
C SER A 90 -9.26 13.05 -3.14
N LYS A 91 -9.58 11.92 -3.76
CA LYS A 91 -10.88 11.71 -4.41
C LYS A 91 -11.98 11.61 -3.36
N PHE A 92 -11.79 10.85 -2.28
CA PHE A 92 -12.77 10.81 -1.19
C PHE A 92 -12.99 12.18 -0.54
N THR A 93 -11.92 12.92 -0.23
CA THR A 93 -12.02 14.22 0.45
C THR A 93 -12.58 15.33 -0.44
N SER A 94 -12.23 15.36 -1.73
CA SER A 94 -12.79 16.33 -2.69
C SER A 94 -14.29 16.15 -2.89
N THR A 95 -14.83 14.96 -2.61
CA THR A 95 -16.26 14.69 -2.69
C THR A 95 -17.04 14.85 -1.38
N ALA A 96 -16.36 15.08 -0.26
CA ALA A 96 -17.03 15.38 1.00
C ALA A 96 -17.49 16.86 1.08
N SER A 97 -16.79 17.77 0.38
CA SER A 97 -17.07 19.22 0.39
C SER A 97 -18.16 19.68 -0.59
N SER A 98 -18.50 18.84 -1.57
CA SER A 98 -19.65 19.05 -2.45
C SER A 98 -20.63 17.90 -2.20
N GLY A 99 -21.93 18.15 -2.00
CA GLY A 99 -22.95 17.13 -1.69
C GLY A 99 -23.16 15.99 -2.71
N LEU A 100 -22.19 15.71 -3.57
CA LEU A 100 -22.13 14.63 -4.54
C LEU A 100 -21.65 13.33 -3.88
N LYS A 101 -22.63 12.62 -3.31
CA LYS A 101 -22.62 11.20 -2.90
C LYS A 101 -22.15 10.18 -3.97
N LYS A 102 -21.45 10.55 -5.03
CA LYS A 102 -21.26 9.68 -6.19
C LYS A 102 -19.98 9.96 -6.97
N ILE A 103 -18.83 9.62 -6.37
CA ILE A 103 -17.80 9.00 -7.23
C ILE A 103 -18.35 7.62 -7.55
N GLY A 104 -18.64 7.38 -8.83
CA GLY A 104 -19.11 6.07 -9.29
C GLY A 104 -18.13 5.01 -8.82
N SER A 105 -18.63 3.99 -8.13
CA SER A 105 -17.86 2.83 -7.66
C SER A 105 -16.93 2.27 -8.75
N GLU A 106 -17.38 2.33 -10.00
CA GLU A 106 -16.65 1.86 -11.17
C GLU A 106 -15.37 2.65 -11.46
N LEU A 107 -15.37 3.98 -11.27
CA LEU A 107 -14.18 4.82 -11.44
C LEU A 107 -13.20 4.63 -10.29
N THR A 108 -13.70 4.58 -9.05
CA THR A 108 -12.89 4.26 -7.87
C THR A 108 -12.21 2.91 -8.04
N TRP A 109 -12.93 1.93 -8.59
CA TRP A 109 -12.40 0.59 -8.82
C TRP A 109 -11.40 0.49 -9.96
N LYS A 110 -11.67 1.08 -11.14
CA LYS A 110 -10.70 1.07 -12.25
C LYS A 110 -9.35 1.65 -11.82
N PHE A 111 -9.38 2.78 -11.11
CA PHE A 111 -8.20 3.42 -10.57
C PHE A 111 -7.52 2.57 -9.48
N CYS A 112 -8.29 2.06 -8.52
CA CYS A 112 -7.77 1.20 -7.45
C CYS A 112 -7.11 -0.06 -8.02
N LYS A 113 -7.76 -0.72 -8.99
CA LYS A 113 -7.25 -1.94 -9.62
C LYS A 113 -5.94 -1.70 -10.35
N GLU A 114 -5.84 -0.66 -11.18
CA GLU A 114 -4.61 -0.38 -11.94
C GLU A 114 -3.44 -0.09 -11.01
N GLU A 115 -3.63 0.80 -10.04
CA GLU A 115 -2.56 1.19 -9.12
C GLU A 115 -2.16 0.01 -8.22
N VAL A 116 -3.13 -0.64 -7.55
CA VAL A 116 -2.85 -1.74 -6.62
C VAL A 116 -2.26 -2.95 -7.34
N THR A 117 -2.71 -3.29 -8.56
CA THR A 117 -2.15 -4.39 -9.35
C THR A 117 -0.69 -4.12 -9.73
N ASN A 118 -0.37 -2.93 -10.22
CA ASN A 118 1.01 -2.55 -10.57
C ASN A 118 1.94 -2.66 -9.34
N ILE A 119 1.45 -2.25 -8.17
CA ILE A 119 2.21 -2.28 -6.91
C ILE A 119 2.35 -3.70 -6.38
N LEU A 120 1.26 -4.48 -6.32
CA LEU A 120 1.29 -5.89 -5.95
C LEU A 120 2.32 -6.63 -6.80
N THR A 121 2.28 -6.46 -8.13
CA THR A 121 3.23 -7.12 -9.04
C THR A 121 4.69 -6.76 -8.71
N ARG A 122 4.96 -5.52 -8.27
CA ARG A 122 6.31 -5.08 -7.88
C ARG A 122 6.72 -5.61 -6.50
N ILE A 123 5.83 -5.64 -5.52
CA ILE A 123 6.07 -6.19 -4.18
C ILE A 123 6.22 -7.72 -4.23
N GLU A 124 5.41 -8.39 -5.05
CA GLU A 124 5.42 -9.84 -5.21
C GLU A 124 6.71 -10.36 -5.82
N ARG A 125 7.37 -9.59 -6.69
CA ARG A 125 8.72 -9.91 -7.21
C ARG A 125 9.79 -10.02 -6.12
N LEU A 126 9.48 -9.54 -4.92
CA LEU A 126 10.41 -9.50 -3.78
C LEU A 126 10.00 -10.51 -2.69
N LYS A 127 8.84 -11.17 -2.83
CA LYS A 127 8.49 -12.35 -2.02
C LYS A 127 9.53 -13.49 -2.08
N PRO A 128 10.21 -13.76 -3.21
CA PRO A 128 11.29 -14.75 -3.20
C PRO A 128 12.42 -14.33 -2.26
N LEU A 129 12.76 -13.04 -2.24
CA LEU A 129 13.82 -12.51 -1.40
C LEU A 129 13.45 -12.58 0.09
N THR A 130 12.15 -12.47 0.44
CA THR A 130 11.68 -12.70 1.82
C THR A 130 11.76 -14.19 2.21
N GLN A 131 11.46 -15.10 1.28
CA GLN A 131 11.39 -16.53 1.57
C GLN A 131 12.77 -17.22 1.58
N THR A 132 13.75 -16.67 0.85
CA THR A 132 15.11 -17.25 0.75
C THR A 132 15.93 -17.09 2.04
N LEU A 133 15.54 -16.18 2.94
CA LEU A 133 16.20 -15.95 4.23
C LEU A 133 15.68 -16.80 5.40
N CYS A 134 14.59 -17.56 5.22
CA CYS A 134 14.11 -18.51 6.24
C CYS A 134 14.78 -19.90 6.14
N CYS A 135 15.76 -20.08 5.24
CA CYS A 135 16.47 -21.34 5.02
C CYS A 135 17.99 -21.27 5.28
N ASN A 136 18.48 -20.29 6.04
CA ASN A 136 19.83 -20.33 6.64
C ASN A 136 19.73 -20.22 8.16
#